data_AF-A0AAU9H552-F1
#
_entry.id   AF-A0AAU9H552-F1
#
_cell.length_a   1.000
_cell.length_b   1.000
_cell.length_c   1.000
_cell.angle_alpha   90.00
_cell.angle_beta   90.00
_cell.angle_gamma   90.00
#
_symmetry.space_group_name_H-M   'P 1'
#
loop_
_entity.id
_entity.type
_entity.pdbx_description
1 polymer ?
#
loop_
_entity_poly.entity_id
_entity_poly.type
_entity_poly.pdbx_seq_one_letter_code
_entity_poly.pdbx_strand_id
1 'polypeptide(L)' 'MSVLIEAHSKDNAFLSFYIKISQRGSKMKTGIACAHKLLRIFYKILATHQEYEKEKVLELRKQF' A
#
# COMPACT_ATOMS: atom_id res chain seq x y z
N MET A 1 0.44 12.38 23.12
CA MET A 1 0.56 11.49 21.94
C MET A 1 -0.56 10.43 21.86
N SER A 2 -1.42 10.30 22.86
CA SER A 2 -2.51 9.33 22.94
C SER A 2 -3.84 9.81 22.33
N VAL A 3 -4.07 11.12 22.25
CA VAL A 3 -5.36 11.71 21.80
C VAL A 3 -5.58 11.60 20.28
N LEU A 4 -4.51 11.50 19.47
CA LEU A 4 -4.63 11.41 18.01
C LEU A 4 -5.03 10.02 17.49
N ILE A 5 -4.98 8.99 18.34
CA ILE A 5 -5.25 7.60 17.93
C ILE A 5 -6.74 7.24 18.07
N GLU A 6 -7.46 7.90 18.98
CA GLU A 6 -8.87 7.61 19.30
C GLU A 6 -9.85 7.98 18.16
N ALA A 7 -9.43 8.86 17.25
CA ALA A 7 -10.31 9.36 16.18
C ALA A 7 -10.46 8.42 14.97
N HIS A 8 -9.60 7.39 14.81
CA HIS A 8 -9.51 6.67 13.53
C HIS A 8 -10.05 5.23 13.49
N SER A 9 -10.31 4.57 14.63
CA SER A 9 -11.04 3.29 14.65
C SER A 9 -11.46 2.91 16.08
N LYS A 10 -12.75 2.59 16.30
CA LYS A 10 -13.27 1.99 17.55
C LYS A 10 -12.96 0.49 17.67
N ASP A 11 -12.27 -0.08 16.69
CA ASP A 11 -11.92 -1.49 16.67
C ASP A 11 -10.69 -1.76 17.54
N ASN A 12 -10.91 -2.44 18.67
CA ASN A 12 -9.86 -2.82 19.61
C ASN A 12 -8.77 -3.72 18.98
N ALA A 13 -9.11 -4.53 17.98
CA ALA A 13 -8.15 -5.36 17.27
C ALA A 13 -7.23 -4.49 16.38
N PHE A 14 -7.79 -3.48 15.70
CA PHE A 14 -7.00 -2.54 14.91
C PHE A 14 -6.08 -1.69 15.80
N LEU A 15 -6.57 -1.20 16.94
CA LEU A 15 -5.78 -0.43 17.89
C LEU A 15 -4.62 -1.25 18.48
N SER A 16 -4.91 -2.48 18.92
CA SER A 16 -3.90 -3.42 19.44
C SER A 16 -2.83 -3.74 18.38
N PHE A 17 -3.26 -3.95 17.14
CA PHE A 17 -2.37 -4.18 16.00
C PHE A 17 -1.47 -2.97 15.72
N TYR A 18 -2.05 -1.77 15.68
CA TYR A 18 -1.32 -0.52 15.47
C TYR A 18 -0.28 -0.28 16.57
N ILE A 19 -0.64 -0.43 17.85
CA ILE A 19 0.29 -0.26 18.97
C ILE A 19 1.46 -1.24 18.84
N LYS A 20 1.20 -2.53 18.60
CA LYS A 20 2.25 -3.54 18.40
C LYS A 20 3.19 -3.20 17.25
N ILE A 21 2.66 -2.68 16.14
CA ILE A 21 3.46 -2.23 15.00
C ILE A 21 4.26 -0.98 15.33
N SER A 22 3.64 -0.03 16.03
CA SER A 22 4.25 1.26 16.37
C SER A 22 5.43 1.12 17.32
N GLN A 23 5.43 0.08 18.16
CA GLN A 23 6.50 -0.24 19.11
C GLN A 23 7.66 -1.02 18.47
N ARG A 24 7.48 -1.58 17.27
CA ARG A 24 8.58 -2.27 16.56
C ARG A 24 9.55 -1.26 15.95
N GLY A 25 10.84 -1.61 16.00
CA GLY A 25 11.93 -0.75 15.54
C GLY A 25 11.83 -0.34 14.06
N SER A 26 12.57 0.72 13.72
CA SER A 26 12.57 1.43 12.42
C SER A 26 12.37 0.54 11.18
N LYS A 27 13.04 -0.62 11.12
CA LYS A 27 12.96 -1.56 9.98
C LYS A 27 11.52 -2.01 9.64
N MET A 28 10.65 -2.20 10.63
CA MET A 28 9.28 -2.67 10.36
C MET A 28 8.32 -1.57 9.95
N LYS A 29 8.50 -0.36 10.48
CA LYS A 29 7.76 0.81 10.01
C LYS A 29 8.08 1.07 8.53
N THR A 30 9.35 0.91 8.14
CA THR A 30 9.77 0.98 6.74
C THR A 30 9.13 -0.12 5.88
N GLY A 31 9.08 -1.36 6.37
CA GLY A 31 8.42 -2.46 5.67
C GLY A 31 6.93 -2.21 5.41
N ILE A 32 6.20 -1.70 6.41
CA ILE A 32 4.77 -1.40 6.28
C ILE A 32 4.54 -0.19 5.36
N ALA A 33 5.35 0.86 5.47
CA ALA A 33 5.28 2.00 4.56
C ALA A 33 5.55 1.58 3.10
N CYS A 34 6.53 0.68 2.89
CA CYS A 34 6.84 0.11 1.58
C CYS A 34 5.68 -0.71 1.03
N ALA A 35 5.12 -1.63 1.82
CA ALA A 35 3.98 -2.45 1.44
C ALA A 35 2.75 -1.60 1.08
N HIS A 36 2.44 -0.58 1.88
CA HIS A 36 1.34 0.35 1.58
C HIS A 36 1.57 1.13 0.27
N LYS A 37 2.82 1.53 -0.02
CA LYS A 37 3.15 2.22 -1.27
C LYS A 37 2.95 1.33 -2.49
N LEU A 38 3.34 0.05 -2.40
CA LEU A 38 3.11 -0.95 -3.45
C LEU A 38 1.61 -1.22 -3.65
N LEU A 39 0.88 -1.41 -2.55
CA LEU A 39 -0.58 -1.61 -2.59
C LEU A 39 -1.30 -0.46 -3.31
N ARG A 40 -0.88 0.79 -3.03
CA ARG A 40 -1.43 1.97 -3.72
C ARG A 40 -1.15 1.98 -5.23
N ILE A 41 0.00 1.47 -5.66
CA ILE A 41 0.34 1.33 -7.09
C ILE A 41 -0.57 0.29 -7.73
N PHE A 42 -0.73 -0.89 -7.11
CA PHE A 42 -1.63 -1.93 -7.61
C PHE A 42 -3.08 -1.43 -7.72
N TYR A 43 -3.59 -0.76 -6.69
CA TYR A 43 -4.94 -0.18 -6.75
C TYR A 43 -5.07 0.87 -7.84
N LYS A 44 -4.06 1.72 -8.06
CA LYS A 44 -4.09 2.67 -9.18
C LYS A 44 -4.17 1.94 -10.52
N ILE A 45 -3.31 0.94 -10.74
CA ILE A 45 -3.30 0.15 -11.98
C ILE A 45 -4.66 -0.51 -12.22
N LEU A 46 -5.20 -1.16 -11.20
CA LEU A 46 -6.51 -1.82 -11.25
C LEU A 46 -7.64 -0.81 -11.46
N ALA A 47 -7.62 0.33 -10.77
CA ALA A 47 -8.64 1.37 -10.87
C ALA A 47 -8.60 2.11 -12.20
N THR A 48 -7.42 2.28 -12.80
CA THR A 48 -7.30 2.85 -14.15
C THR A 48 -7.85 1.93 -15.22
N HIS A 49 -8.15 0.66 -14.90
CA HIS A 49 -8.71 -0.35 -15.81
C HIS A 49 -8.10 -0.25 -17.22
N GLN A 50 -6.80 0.07 -17.28
CA GLN A 50 -6.09 0.11 -18.54
C GLN A 50 -6.01 -1.35 -18.95
N GLU A 51 -6.93 -1.73 -19.83
CA GLU A 51 -6.89 -2.99 -20.52
C GLU A 51 -5.44 -3.13 -20.98
N TYR A 52 -4.82 -4.23 -20.60
CA TYR A 52 -3.46 -4.52 -21.01
C TYR A 52 -3.49 -4.61 -22.53
N GLU A 53 -3.16 -3.50 -23.20
CA GLU A 53 -3.24 -3.33 -24.64
C GLU A 53 -2.08 -4.13 -25.24
N LYS A 54 -2.33 -5.44 -25.36
CA LYS A 54 -1.35 -6.44 -25.79
C LYS A 54 -0.68 -6.03 -27.09
N GLU A 55 -1.43 -5.43 -28.02
CA GLU A 55 -0.93 -5.01 -29.33
C GLU A 55 0.10 -3.89 -29.21
N LYS A 56 -0.18 -2.85 -28.43
CA LYS A 56 0.73 -1.71 -28.24
C LYS A 56 2.04 -2.11 -27.54
N VAL A 57 1.96 -3.06 -26.60
CA VAL A 57 3.15 -3.64 -25.94
C VAL A 57 3.94 -4.52 -26.91
N LEU A 58 3.27 -5.22 -27.84
CA LEU A 58 3.92 -6.03 -28.86
C LEU A 58 4.64 -5.17 -29.91
N GLU A 59 4.05 -4.04 -30.32
CA GLU A 59 4.67 -3.10 -31.26
C GLU A 59 5.92 -2.45 -30.67
N LEU A 60 5.86 -2.00 -29.41
CA LEU A 60 7.03 -1.49 -28.68
C LEU A 60 8.17 -2.51 -28.60
N ARG A 61 7.85 -3.81 -28.48
CA ARG A 61 8.85 -4.88 -28.42
C ARG A 61 9.46 -5.22 -29.79
N LYS A 62 8.81 -4.86 -30.91
CA LYS A 62 9.37 -5.04 -32.27
C LYS A 62 10.27 -3.88 -32.72
N GLN A 63 10.20 -2.74 -32.03
CA GLN A 63 11.04 -1.56 -32.30
C GLN A 63 12.42 -1.60 -31.61
N PHE A 64 12.65 -2.56 -30.72
CA PHE A 64 13.95 -2.89 -30.13
C PHE A 64 14.47 -4.20 -30.72
#